data_AF-E9CRA9-F1
#
_entry.id   AF-E9CRA9-F1
#
_cell.length_a   1.000
_cell.length_b   1.000
_cell.length_c   1.000
_cell.angle_alpha   90.00
_cell.angle_beta   90.00
_cell.angle_gamma   90.00
#
_symmetry.space_group_name_H-M   'P 1'
#
loop_
_entity.id
_entity.type
_entity.pdbx_description
1 polymer ?
#
loop_
_entity_poly.entity_id
_entity_poly.type
_entity_poly.pdbx_seq_one_letter_code
_entity_poly.pdbx_strand_id
1 'polypeptide(L)'
;MKELQLYAEDLWVRTGKRWDRFYEEVVGGYFKDERPKKAVEWHLRLKQVHLRWPNEVVSVFTPAMSVEGGLQAFRNICRNVEGHKIYSRVVPPLWKQDRIRDAFAMHEFLMSRQDGPKTLSEIEPLLKYVELYGSEKQHSYFVRELVKAGIMKHDEPSDAEISQTQATKEEEQKNRNQPNKVAFSDEFGARLFATKALTFELIVAGLQMFGVDSIGPLTLREMALRTRSVEELVSQLVALKRSGISTGESVFSKVVVKLAFGKSTKLLHDVLHSDQHPDVLEDMRTQESLLATYTLAEDWRQVNKTLAVMSVTSNEDPHNHNVLFRNAVRVGNWEAATQQFEMMREQGVHLSRTTIMWVAHEILPRRRKGRRPSQDKQSVDALRRLIWLYQQVIISGGRVPPEAWVECIKRLGMYDLWSDLEKLCLWLIPFYAPTETSKHRLLQGINRPSVPSDSKPNCFESSLPAAHSKAPLRRIFSVRLQEAIVAWGFILRPHPDLGKQLVANPFNQGEYLIPWVRGIILLRQLREQGVIVQTNTIKRACRARLATLFSEYRRSSRRRNRMLRRENPWMLNDILRSIQRAWGKPLFLEYGSNYHKLVNPKTRPVRVGRWTQTAREDMDWSIGARFSSFHISRQ
;
A
#
# COMPACT_ATOMS: atom_id res chain seq x y z
N MET A 1 -36.42 -38.55 9.09
CA MET A 1 -34.94 -38.71 9.07
C MET A 1 -34.45 -39.99 9.73
N LYS A 2 -34.75 -40.29 11.00
CA LYS A 2 -34.32 -41.56 11.63
C LYS A 2 -34.89 -42.80 10.94
N GLU A 3 -36.16 -42.77 10.53
CA GLU A 3 -36.80 -43.84 9.76
C GLU A 3 -36.15 -44.04 8.38
N LEU A 4 -35.80 -42.95 7.69
CA LEU A 4 -35.08 -42.98 6.42
C LEU A 4 -33.66 -43.55 6.56
N GLN A 5 -32.98 -43.26 7.67
CA GLN A 5 -31.69 -43.88 7.99
C GLN A 5 -31.83 -45.40 8.18
N LEU A 6 -32.80 -45.85 9.00
CA LEU A 6 -33.03 -47.27 9.24
C LEU A 6 -33.39 -48.02 7.95
N TYR A 7 -34.20 -47.40 7.08
CA TYR A 7 -34.51 -47.95 5.76
C TYR A 7 -33.27 -48.02 4.85
N ALA A 8 -32.43 -46.99 4.85
CA ALA A 8 -31.21 -46.96 4.04
C ALA A 8 -30.15 -47.97 4.54
N GLU A 9 -30.09 -48.24 5.84
CA GLU A 9 -29.27 -49.28 6.46
C GLU A 9 -29.81 -50.69 6.16
N ASP A 10 -31.12 -50.91 6.26
CA ASP A 10 -31.77 -52.16 5.90
C ASP A 10 -31.61 -52.49 4.40
N LEU A 11 -31.72 -51.46 3.53
CA LEU A 11 -31.45 -51.59 2.10
C LEU A 11 -30.01 -52.05 1.82
N TRP A 12 -29.04 -51.48 2.54
CA TRP A 12 -27.64 -51.88 2.44
C TRP A 12 -27.43 -53.33 2.88
N VAL A 13 -28.03 -53.74 4.00
CA VAL A 13 -27.93 -55.12 4.52
C VAL A 13 -28.55 -56.13 3.56
N ARG A 14 -29.70 -55.82 2.96
CA ARG A 14 -30.44 -56.77 2.10
C ARG A 14 -29.88 -56.90 0.69
N THR A 15 -29.39 -55.80 0.13
CA THR A 15 -29.07 -55.75 -1.32
C THR A 15 -27.60 -55.45 -1.61
N GLY A 16 -26.82 -55.04 -0.61
CA GLY A 16 -25.47 -54.50 -0.81
C GLY A 16 -25.45 -53.22 -1.66
N LYS A 17 -26.61 -52.61 -1.97
CA LYS A 17 -26.71 -51.34 -2.70
C LYS A 17 -26.91 -50.20 -1.72
N ARG A 18 -26.15 -49.12 -1.90
CA ARG A 18 -26.27 -47.88 -1.12
C ARG A 18 -27.27 -46.95 -1.80
N TRP A 19 -27.99 -46.16 -1.02
CA TRP A 19 -28.77 -45.05 -1.56
C TRP A 19 -27.81 -43.98 -2.11
N ASP A 20 -27.91 -43.71 -3.42
CA ASP A 20 -27.11 -42.68 -4.10
C ASP A 20 -27.33 -41.28 -3.49
N ARG A 21 -26.22 -40.54 -3.26
CA ARG A 21 -26.18 -39.15 -2.73
C ARG A 21 -26.86 -38.89 -1.38
N PHE A 22 -27.38 -39.92 -0.70
CA PHE A 22 -28.04 -39.79 0.59
C PHE A 22 -27.18 -39.06 1.63
N TYR A 23 -25.87 -39.33 1.67
CA TYR A 23 -24.95 -38.61 2.56
C TYR A 23 -24.85 -37.11 2.26
N GLU A 24 -24.72 -36.74 0.98
CA GLU A 24 -24.62 -35.35 0.53
C GLU A 24 -25.92 -34.57 0.81
N GLU A 25 -27.07 -35.18 0.52
CA GLU A 25 -28.37 -34.55 0.72
C GLU A 25 -28.70 -34.32 2.20
N VAL A 26 -28.41 -35.30 3.06
CA VAL A 26 -28.69 -35.19 4.51
C VAL A 26 -27.71 -34.23 5.19
N VAL A 27 -26.41 -34.46 5.04
CA VAL A 27 -25.39 -33.65 5.74
C VAL A 27 -25.27 -32.26 5.10
N GLY A 28 -25.32 -32.17 3.77
CA GLY A 28 -25.35 -30.89 3.05
C GLY A 28 -26.66 -30.11 3.25
N GLY A 29 -27.79 -30.81 3.38
CA GLY A 29 -29.08 -30.20 3.73
C GLY A 29 -29.06 -29.52 5.10
N TYR A 30 -28.48 -30.16 6.12
CA TYR A 30 -28.31 -29.52 7.44
C TYR A 30 -27.37 -28.31 7.45
N PHE A 31 -26.41 -28.23 6.51
CA PHE A 31 -25.66 -26.99 6.30
C PHE A 31 -26.54 -25.92 5.64
N LYS A 32 -27.31 -26.26 4.59
CA LYS A 32 -28.23 -25.31 3.94
C LYS A 32 -29.27 -24.73 4.91
N ASP A 33 -29.72 -25.51 5.89
CA ASP A 33 -30.64 -25.10 6.95
C ASP A 33 -29.98 -24.35 8.13
N GLU A 34 -28.72 -23.89 7.98
CA GLU A 34 -27.93 -23.17 8.98
C GLU A 34 -27.75 -23.92 10.32
N ARG A 35 -27.74 -25.26 10.29
CA ARG A 35 -27.62 -26.11 11.49
C ARG A 35 -26.33 -26.94 11.48
N PRO A 36 -25.14 -26.30 11.56
CA PRO A 36 -23.85 -26.98 11.41
C PRO A 36 -23.57 -28.04 12.49
N LYS A 37 -24.11 -27.89 13.70
CA LYS A 37 -23.96 -28.90 14.77
C LYS A 37 -24.69 -30.21 14.45
N LYS A 38 -25.89 -30.13 13.86
CA LYS A 38 -26.65 -31.30 13.43
C LYS A 38 -25.99 -31.99 12.24
N ALA A 39 -25.36 -31.24 11.34
CA ALA A 39 -24.59 -31.81 10.24
C ALA A 39 -23.45 -32.72 10.74
N VAL A 40 -22.72 -32.32 11.79
CA VAL A 40 -21.67 -33.16 12.40
C VAL A 40 -22.25 -34.42 13.05
N GLU A 41 -23.37 -34.30 13.75
CA GLU A 41 -24.06 -35.43 14.38
C GLU A 41 -24.51 -36.47 13.34
N TRP A 42 -25.12 -36.01 12.24
CA TRP A 42 -25.57 -36.88 11.16
C TRP A 42 -24.41 -37.48 10.36
N HIS A 43 -23.31 -36.75 10.20
CA HIS A 43 -22.08 -37.34 9.65
C HIS A 43 -21.60 -38.55 10.48
N LEU A 44 -21.56 -38.44 11.81
CA LEU A 44 -21.13 -39.54 12.68
C LEU A 44 -22.00 -40.79 12.55
N ARG A 45 -23.32 -40.62 12.31
CA ARG A 45 -24.26 -41.73 12.11
C ARG A 45 -24.12 -42.36 10.73
N LEU A 46 -23.93 -41.55 9.69
CA LEU A 46 -23.94 -42.04 8.31
C LEU A 46 -22.57 -42.50 7.80
N LYS A 47 -21.47 -42.13 8.47
CA LYS A 47 -20.10 -42.36 7.94
C LYS A 47 -19.76 -43.83 7.69
N GLN A 48 -20.30 -44.78 8.47
CA GLN A 48 -19.93 -46.20 8.36
C GLN A 48 -20.61 -46.89 7.17
N VAL A 49 -21.83 -46.47 6.84
CA VAL A 49 -22.68 -47.17 5.86
C VAL A 49 -22.74 -46.42 4.52
N HIS A 50 -22.79 -45.09 4.57
CA HIS A 50 -23.12 -44.26 3.41
C HIS A 50 -21.94 -43.45 2.85
N LEU A 51 -20.78 -43.45 3.51
CA LEU A 51 -19.56 -42.86 2.94
C LEU A 51 -18.84 -43.90 2.07
N ARG A 52 -18.76 -43.66 0.77
CA ARG A 52 -18.17 -44.58 -0.21
C ARG A 52 -16.66 -44.63 -0.14
N TRP A 53 -16.06 -43.46 0.04
CA TRP A 53 -14.62 -43.30 0.20
C TRP A 53 -14.33 -42.00 0.98
N PRO A 54 -13.16 -41.88 1.63
CA PRO A 54 -12.81 -40.73 2.47
C PRO A 54 -12.98 -39.35 1.81
N ASN A 55 -12.73 -39.24 0.50
CA ASN A 55 -12.85 -37.99 -0.28
C ASN A 55 -14.30 -37.53 -0.57
N GLU A 56 -15.32 -38.36 -0.33
CA GLU A 56 -16.72 -37.98 -0.56
C GLU A 56 -17.17 -36.86 0.39
N VAL A 57 -16.45 -36.67 1.50
CA VAL A 57 -16.64 -35.55 2.44
C VAL A 57 -16.60 -34.17 1.73
N VAL A 58 -15.92 -34.04 0.59
CA VAL A 58 -15.88 -32.76 -0.15
C VAL A 58 -17.25 -32.31 -0.66
N SER A 59 -18.20 -33.22 -0.87
CA SER A 59 -19.54 -32.85 -1.39
C SER A 59 -20.29 -31.88 -0.45
N VAL A 60 -20.00 -31.93 0.85
CA VAL A 60 -20.61 -31.06 1.86
C VAL A 60 -19.83 -29.77 2.11
N PHE A 61 -18.69 -29.58 1.43
CA PHE A 61 -17.83 -28.40 1.58
C PHE A 61 -18.49 -27.13 1.07
N THR A 62 -19.06 -27.15 -0.13
CA THR A 62 -19.74 -26.01 -0.75
C THR A 62 -20.91 -25.50 0.11
N PRO A 63 -21.82 -26.37 0.60
CA PRO A 63 -22.83 -25.98 1.59
C PRO A 63 -22.23 -25.40 2.89
N ALA A 64 -21.14 -25.99 3.40
CA ALA A 64 -20.49 -25.54 4.63
C ALA A 64 -19.77 -24.18 4.50
N MET A 65 -19.34 -23.80 3.29
CA MET A 65 -18.73 -22.49 3.03
C MET A 65 -19.74 -21.34 3.17
N SER A 66 -21.01 -21.57 2.85
CA SER A 66 -22.04 -20.53 2.81
C SER A 66 -22.58 -20.10 4.18
N VAL A 67 -22.21 -20.82 5.25
CA VAL A 67 -22.82 -20.69 6.59
C VAL A 67 -21.80 -20.24 7.63
N GLU A 68 -22.21 -19.39 8.57
CA GLU A 68 -21.37 -18.97 9.69
C GLU A 68 -21.08 -20.16 10.62
N GLY A 69 -19.80 -20.40 10.92
CA GLY A 69 -19.35 -21.60 11.67
C GLY A 69 -19.39 -22.92 10.87
N GLY A 70 -19.85 -22.90 9.61
CA GLY A 70 -19.93 -24.09 8.75
C GLY A 70 -18.56 -24.72 8.48
N LEU A 71 -17.51 -23.92 8.26
CA LEU A 71 -16.15 -24.43 8.07
C LEU A 71 -15.57 -25.10 9.33
N GLN A 72 -15.94 -24.64 10.53
CA GLN A 72 -15.52 -25.27 11.77
C GLN A 72 -16.20 -26.64 11.95
N ALA A 73 -17.49 -26.74 11.62
CA ALA A 73 -18.20 -28.02 11.57
C ALA A 73 -17.65 -28.94 10.48
N PHE A 74 -17.30 -28.42 9.30
CA PHE A 74 -16.63 -29.17 8.24
C PHE A 74 -15.27 -29.72 8.68
N ARG A 75 -14.45 -28.93 9.40
CA ARG A 75 -13.22 -29.43 10.02
C ARG A 75 -13.49 -30.57 10.99
N ASN A 76 -14.56 -30.49 11.78
CA ASN A 76 -14.95 -31.57 12.70
C ASN A 76 -15.42 -32.83 11.94
N ILE A 77 -16.09 -32.68 10.80
CA ILE A 77 -16.43 -33.80 9.91
C ILE A 77 -15.14 -34.45 9.38
N CYS A 78 -14.23 -33.65 8.82
CA CYS A 78 -12.94 -34.14 8.33
C CYS A 78 -12.10 -34.81 9.44
N ARG A 79 -12.26 -34.39 10.70
CA ARG A 79 -11.58 -35.02 11.84
C ARG A 79 -11.94 -36.50 12.01
N ASN A 80 -13.17 -36.88 11.66
CA ASN A 80 -13.74 -38.21 11.88
C ASN A 80 -13.53 -39.18 10.71
N VAL A 81 -12.87 -38.74 9.64
CA VAL A 81 -12.58 -39.53 8.43
C VAL A 81 -11.08 -39.59 8.21
N GLU A 82 -10.52 -40.79 8.15
CA GLU A 82 -9.09 -41.04 7.94
C GLU A 82 -8.76 -41.21 6.44
N GLY A 83 -7.55 -40.83 6.03
CA GLY A 83 -7.06 -41.05 4.66
C GLY A 83 -7.64 -40.15 3.56
N HIS A 84 -8.27 -39.03 3.91
CA HIS A 84 -8.79 -38.07 2.92
C HIS A 84 -7.67 -37.29 2.22
N LYS A 85 -7.82 -37.06 0.91
CA LYS A 85 -6.95 -36.28 0.03
C LYS A 85 -7.73 -35.17 -0.68
N ILE A 86 -8.15 -34.16 0.07
CA ILE A 86 -9.14 -33.14 -0.34
C ILE A 86 -8.54 -31.74 -0.49
N TYR A 87 -7.25 -31.56 -0.17
CA TYR A 87 -6.56 -30.27 -0.18
C TYR A 87 -6.84 -29.43 -1.44
N SER A 88 -6.63 -30.02 -2.63
CA SER A 88 -6.76 -29.31 -3.92
C SER A 88 -8.17 -28.82 -4.23
N ARG A 89 -9.20 -29.40 -3.60
CA ARG A 89 -10.61 -29.01 -3.79
C ARG A 89 -11.11 -28.04 -2.72
N VAL A 90 -10.38 -27.85 -1.63
CA VAL A 90 -10.85 -27.11 -0.45
C VAL A 90 -10.11 -25.78 -0.29
N VAL A 91 -8.77 -25.79 -0.37
CA VAL A 91 -7.95 -24.61 -0.09
C VAL A 91 -7.99 -23.58 -1.23
N PRO A 92 -7.87 -23.94 -2.52
CA PRO A 92 -7.93 -22.96 -3.61
C PRO A 92 -9.26 -22.20 -3.72
N PRO A 93 -10.45 -22.82 -3.51
CA PRO A 93 -11.72 -22.08 -3.49
C PRO A 93 -11.84 -21.06 -2.34
N LEU A 94 -11.31 -21.38 -1.14
CA LEU A 94 -11.29 -20.44 -0.02
C LEU A 94 -10.44 -19.21 -0.33
N TRP A 95 -9.31 -19.44 -1.01
CA TRP A 95 -8.45 -18.37 -1.50
C TRP A 95 -9.14 -17.49 -2.53
N LYS A 96 -9.77 -18.09 -3.56
CA LYS A 96 -10.47 -17.36 -4.63
C LYS A 96 -11.62 -16.49 -4.10
N GLN A 97 -12.24 -16.89 -2.99
CA GLN A 97 -13.29 -16.12 -2.31
C GLN A 97 -12.77 -15.11 -1.26
N ASP A 98 -11.46 -14.82 -1.23
CA ASP A 98 -10.80 -13.87 -0.31
C ASP A 98 -10.95 -14.24 1.19
N ARG A 99 -11.20 -15.51 1.50
CA ARG A 99 -11.29 -16.04 2.88
C ARG A 99 -9.93 -16.57 3.35
N ILE A 100 -8.95 -15.68 3.39
CA ILE A 100 -7.54 -16.03 3.62
C ILE A 100 -7.31 -16.76 4.96
N ARG A 101 -7.93 -16.28 6.05
CA ARG A 101 -7.76 -16.92 7.38
C ARG A 101 -8.27 -18.34 7.41
N ASP A 102 -9.40 -18.58 6.76
CA ASP A 102 -10.01 -19.90 6.68
C ASP A 102 -9.17 -20.82 5.80
N ALA A 103 -8.60 -20.29 4.71
CA ALA A 103 -7.66 -21.00 3.86
C ALA A 103 -6.40 -21.42 4.64
N PHE A 104 -5.79 -20.53 5.43
CA PHE A 104 -4.63 -20.87 6.28
C PHE A 104 -4.98 -21.92 7.33
N ALA A 105 -6.08 -21.74 8.05
CA ALA A 105 -6.45 -22.68 9.09
C ALA A 105 -6.95 -24.03 8.54
N MET A 106 -7.45 -24.09 7.28
CA MET A 106 -7.66 -25.36 6.56
C MET A 106 -6.34 -25.96 6.07
N HIS A 107 -5.41 -25.14 5.55
CA HIS A 107 -4.09 -25.57 5.12
C HIS A 107 -3.32 -26.23 6.28
N GLU A 108 -3.21 -25.57 7.43
CA GLU A 108 -2.54 -26.11 8.62
C GLU A 108 -3.22 -27.42 9.09
N PHE A 109 -4.55 -27.47 9.08
CA PHE A 109 -5.30 -28.66 9.47
C PHE A 109 -5.04 -29.86 8.55
N LEU A 110 -5.10 -29.66 7.23
CA LEU A 110 -4.91 -30.74 6.26
C LEU A 110 -3.45 -31.21 6.19
N MET A 111 -2.50 -30.28 6.29
CA MET A 111 -1.07 -30.60 6.39
C MET A 111 -0.76 -31.47 7.62
N SER A 112 -1.38 -31.19 8.76
CA SER A 112 -1.22 -32.02 9.98
C SER A 112 -1.71 -33.47 9.82
N ARG A 113 -2.52 -33.75 8.79
CA ARG A 113 -3.07 -35.08 8.47
C ARG A 113 -2.42 -35.73 7.25
N GLN A 114 -1.29 -35.20 6.78
CA GLN A 114 -0.60 -35.65 5.55
C GLN A 114 -1.46 -35.49 4.28
N ASP A 115 -2.51 -34.67 4.32
CA ASP A 115 -3.27 -34.25 3.14
C ASP A 115 -2.69 -32.93 2.60
N GLY A 116 -1.56 -33.08 1.90
CA GLY A 116 -0.80 -31.97 1.36
C GLY A 116 -1.20 -31.57 -0.07
N PRO A 117 -0.82 -30.37 -0.50
CA PRO A 117 -0.91 -29.92 -1.89
C PRO A 117 -0.14 -30.84 -2.84
N LYS A 118 -0.63 -30.98 -4.07
CA LYS A 118 0.04 -31.81 -5.09
C LYS A 118 1.04 -31.05 -5.94
N THR A 119 0.83 -29.74 -6.10
CA THR A 119 1.64 -28.87 -6.97
C THR A 119 1.95 -27.57 -6.26
N LEU A 120 3.13 -27.01 -6.51
CA LEU A 120 3.58 -25.73 -5.94
C LEU A 120 2.66 -24.55 -6.35
N SER A 121 2.03 -24.64 -7.52
CA SER A 121 1.03 -23.68 -8.03
C SER A 121 -0.25 -23.58 -7.18
N GLU A 122 -0.60 -24.62 -6.42
CA GLU A 122 -1.78 -24.60 -5.52
C GLU A 122 -1.50 -23.78 -4.24
N ILE A 123 -0.24 -23.50 -3.95
CA ILE A 123 0.25 -22.88 -2.71
C ILE A 123 0.90 -21.52 -2.99
N GLU A 124 1.38 -21.28 -4.20
CA GLU A 124 2.02 -20.02 -4.62
C GLU A 124 1.27 -18.77 -4.11
N PRO A 125 -0.08 -18.68 -4.15
CA PRO A 125 -0.79 -17.51 -3.61
C PRO A 125 -0.69 -17.38 -2.08
N LEU A 126 -0.66 -18.50 -1.35
CA LEU A 126 -0.49 -18.53 0.10
C LEU A 126 0.96 -18.26 0.50
N LEU A 127 1.93 -18.83 -0.22
CA LEU A 127 3.36 -18.61 -0.02
C LEU A 127 3.69 -17.12 -0.19
N LYS A 128 3.24 -16.51 -1.28
CA LYS A 128 3.39 -15.08 -1.55
C LYS A 128 2.71 -14.21 -0.48
N TYR A 129 1.60 -14.66 0.10
CA TYR A 129 0.98 -13.96 1.24
C TYR A 129 1.84 -14.04 2.50
N VAL A 130 2.39 -15.22 2.83
CA VAL A 130 3.26 -15.38 4.01
C VAL A 130 4.56 -14.61 3.84
N GLU A 131 5.16 -14.59 2.64
CA GLU A 131 6.33 -13.77 2.32
C GLU A 131 6.06 -12.27 2.51
N LEU A 132 4.93 -11.78 1.97
CA LEU A 132 4.63 -10.35 1.99
C LEU A 132 4.07 -9.87 3.33
N TYR A 133 3.35 -10.72 4.08
CA TYR A 133 2.57 -10.30 5.26
C TYR A 133 2.79 -11.15 6.52
N GLY A 134 3.34 -12.35 6.40
CA GLY A 134 3.67 -13.20 7.54
C GLY A 134 4.79 -12.62 8.40
N SER A 135 4.84 -13.05 9.66
CA SER A 135 6.06 -12.90 10.47
C SER A 135 7.15 -13.84 9.96
N GLU A 136 8.42 -13.50 10.17
CA GLU A 136 9.57 -14.34 9.81
C GLU A 136 9.43 -15.77 10.34
N LYS A 137 8.87 -15.93 11.54
CA LYS A 137 8.57 -17.24 12.16
C LYS A 137 7.45 -18.01 11.45
N GLN A 138 6.45 -17.31 10.93
CA GLN A 138 5.37 -17.94 10.15
C GLN A 138 5.88 -18.34 8.77
N HIS A 139 6.74 -17.53 8.16
CA HIS A 139 7.41 -17.86 6.91
C HIS A 139 8.32 -19.09 7.08
N SER A 140 9.20 -19.10 8.08
CA SER A 140 10.07 -20.24 8.36
C SER A 140 9.27 -21.51 8.69
N TYR A 141 8.16 -21.39 9.42
CA TYR A 141 7.27 -22.51 9.70
C TYR A 141 6.61 -23.04 8.42
N PHE A 142 6.05 -22.14 7.60
CA PHE A 142 5.36 -22.49 6.37
C PHE A 142 6.30 -23.16 5.35
N VAL A 143 7.50 -22.60 5.14
CA VAL A 143 8.53 -23.21 4.29
C VAL A 143 8.96 -24.57 4.81
N ARG A 144 9.18 -24.71 6.13
CA ARG A 144 9.55 -26.00 6.73
C ARG A 144 8.46 -27.06 6.55
N GLU A 145 7.19 -26.70 6.66
CA GLU A 145 6.08 -27.63 6.41
C GLU A 145 6.00 -28.07 4.94
N LEU A 146 6.33 -27.18 4.00
CA LEU A 146 6.39 -27.52 2.57
C LEU A 146 7.60 -28.39 2.20
N VAL A 147 8.74 -28.19 2.88
CA VAL A 147 9.93 -29.05 2.76
C VAL A 147 9.65 -30.45 3.32
N LYS A 148 9.01 -30.55 4.50
CA LYS A 148 8.59 -31.84 5.08
C LYS A 148 7.58 -32.59 4.20
N ALA A 149 6.71 -31.87 3.50
CA ALA A 149 5.77 -32.45 2.54
C ALA A 149 6.42 -32.87 1.21
N GLY A 150 7.73 -32.66 1.03
CA GLY A 150 8.47 -33.03 -0.17
C GLY A 150 8.17 -32.17 -1.39
N ILE A 151 7.50 -31.02 -1.20
CA ILE A 151 7.08 -30.11 -2.28
C ILE A 151 8.20 -29.10 -2.59
N MET A 152 8.99 -28.74 -1.59
CA MET A 152 10.21 -27.94 -1.74
C MET A 152 11.44 -28.78 -1.35
N LYS A 153 12.54 -28.63 -2.09
CA LYS A 153 13.84 -29.20 -1.70
C LYS A 153 14.46 -28.32 -0.61
N HIS A 154 15.21 -28.96 0.29
CA HIS A 154 15.90 -28.29 1.39
C HIS A 154 16.96 -27.34 0.81
N ASP A 155 16.77 -26.03 0.92
CA ASP A 155 17.90 -25.12 1.00
C ASP A 155 18.30 -25.09 2.47
N GLU A 156 19.37 -25.81 2.82
CA GLU A 156 20.01 -25.53 4.11
C GLU A 156 20.42 -24.06 4.15
N PRO A 157 20.27 -23.39 5.31
CA PRO A 157 20.86 -22.09 5.51
C PRO A 157 22.38 -22.27 5.58
N SER A 158 23.05 -22.15 4.44
CA SER A 158 24.48 -21.91 4.43
C SER A 158 24.73 -20.56 5.10
N ASP A 159 25.67 -20.52 6.05
CA ASP A 159 26.26 -19.34 6.65
C ASP A 159 26.98 -18.46 5.60
N ALA A 160 26.22 -17.92 4.64
CA ALA A 160 26.70 -17.13 3.51
C ALA A 160 25.91 -15.82 3.35
N GLU A 161 25.49 -15.20 4.45
CA GLU A 161 25.07 -13.78 4.46
C GLU A 161 26.02 -12.90 5.28
N ILE A 162 27.32 -13.23 5.25
CA ILE A 162 28.41 -12.27 5.35
C ILE A 162 29.39 -12.55 4.21
N SER A 163 28.96 -12.34 2.96
CA SER A 163 29.86 -12.18 1.80
C SER A 163 29.13 -11.58 0.58
N GLN A 164 28.30 -10.55 0.78
CA GLN A 164 27.87 -9.67 -0.32
C GLN A 164 28.98 -8.69 -0.75
N THR A 165 30.23 -9.15 -0.84
CA THR A 165 31.34 -8.31 -1.32
C THR A 165 32.43 -9.06 -2.08
N GLN A 166 32.23 -10.34 -2.43
CA GLN A 166 33.19 -11.09 -3.24
C GLN A 166 32.57 -11.86 -4.42
N ALA A 167 31.27 -11.72 -4.69
CA ALA A 167 30.65 -12.23 -5.91
C ALA A 167 30.86 -11.33 -7.14
N THR A 168 31.50 -10.17 -6.99
CA THR A 168 31.79 -9.23 -8.10
C THR A 168 33.18 -9.43 -8.73
N LYS A 169 33.95 -10.44 -8.32
CA LYS A 169 35.29 -10.72 -8.90
C LYS A 169 35.48 -12.10 -9.50
N GLU A 170 34.57 -13.04 -9.27
CA GLU A 170 34.67 -14.39 -9.87
C GLU A 170 33.79 -14.57 -11.12
N GLU A 171 32.77 -13.73 -11.32
CA GLU A 171 32.06 -13.64 -12.61
C GLU A 171 32.88 -12.90 -13.68
N GLU A 172 33.87 -12.09 -13.28
CA GLU A 172 34.82 -11.45 -14.21
C GLU A 172 35.91 -12.41 -14.74
N GLN A 173 36.13 -13.56 -14.09
CA GLN A 173 37.18 -14.51 -14.48
C GLN A 173 36.68 -15.76 -15.21
N LYS A 174 35.40 -16.12 -15.11
CA LYS A 174 34.81 -17.22 -15.90
C LYS A 174 34.39 -16.83 -17.33
N ASN A 175 34.27 -15.54 -17.62
CA ASN A 175 34.02 -15.03 -18.98
C ASN A 175 35.29 -14.84 -19.84
N ARG A 176 36.48 -15.22 -19.34
CA ARG A 176 37.73 -15.11 -20.12
C ARG A 176 38.10 -16.34 -20.96
N ASN A 177 37.40 -17.46 -20.81
CA ASN A 177 37.70 -18.71 -21.52
C ASN A 177 36.52 -19.24 -22.36
N GLN A 178 35.78 -18.35 -23.03
CA GLN A 178 35.07 -18.71 -24.27
C GLN A 178 35.84 -18.11 -25.45
N PRO A 179 35.99 -18.81 -26.58
CA PRO A 179 36.68 -18.25 -27.74
C PRO A 179 35.95 -16.97 -28.15
N ASN A 180 36.67 -15.86 -28.17
CA ASN A 180 36.18 -14.52 -28.53
C ASN A 180 35.28 -14.60 -29.79
N LYS A 181 33.95 -14.62 -29.61
CA LYS A 181 33.04 -14.09 -30.62
C LYS A 181 33.34 -12.60 -30.67
N VAL A 182 33.92 -12.13 -31.76
CA VAL A 182 34.25 -10.72 -31.98
C VAL A 182 32.98 -9.91 -31.76
N ALA A 183 32.94 -9.10 -30.69
CA ALA A 183 31.83 -8.19 -30.46
C ALA A 183 31.78 -7.22 -31.65
N PHE A 184 30.76 -7.36 -32.49
CA PHE A 184 30.56 -6.49 -33.63
C PHE A 184 30.40 -5.05 -33.14
N SER A 185 31.28 -4.15 -33.60
CA SER A 185 31.22 -2.74 -33.24
C SER A 185 30.05 -2.06 -33.94
N ASP A 186 29.15 -1.45 -33.18
CA ASP A 186 27.99 -0.72 -33.72
C ASP A 186 28.41 0.44 -34.64
N GLU A 187 29.56 1.06 -34.40
CA GLU A 187 30.11 2.10 -35.28
C GLU A 187 30.55 1.55 -36.64
N PHE A 188 30.99 0.29 -36.69
CA PHE A 188 31.36 -0.37 -37.94
C PHE A 188 30.12 -0.71 -38.76
N GLY A 189 29.06 -1.21 -38.11
CA GLY A 189 27.75 -1.43 -38.76
C GLY A 189 27.12 -0.14 -39.27
N ALA A 190 27.14 0.94 -38.48
CA ALA A 190 26.66 2.24 -38.93
C ALA A 190 27.38 2.72 -40.20
N ARG A 191 28.71 2.57 -40.26
CA ARG A 191 29.51 2.92 -41.46
C ARG A 191 29.17 2.07 -42.67
N LEU A 192 28.90 0.77 -42.49
CA LEU A 192 28.47 -0.12 -43.58
C LEU A 192 27.16 0.36 -44.20
N PHE A 193 26.15 0.70 -43.38
CA PHE A 193 24.87 1.19 -43.88
C PHE A 193 24.94 2.61 -44.46
N ALA A 194 25.79 3.49 -43.91
CA ALA A 194 26.03 4.83 -44.46
C ALA A 194 26.71 4.80 -45.85
N THR A 195 27.41 3.71 -46.18
CA THR A 195 28.12 3.54 -47.46
C THR A 195 27.13 3.22 -48.59
N LYS A 196 26.85 4.20 -49.46
CA LYS A 196 25.87 4.08 -50.56
C LYS A 196 26.16 2.98 -51.58
N ALA A 197 27.42 2.55 -51.71
CA ALA A 197 27.86 1.55 -52.69
C ALA A 197 27.45 0.11 -52.34
N LEU A 198 27.15 -0.21 -51.08
CA LEU A 198 26.84 -1.57 -50.62
C LEU A 198 25.32 -1.76 -50.56
N THR A 199 24.74 -2.81 -51.15
CA THR A 199 23.29 -3.08 -51.05
C THR A 199 22.91 -3.66 -49.68
N PHE A 200 21.64 -3.51 -49.28
CA PHE A 200 21.13 -4.07 -48.02
C PHE A 200 21.41 -5.58 -47.90
N GLU A 201 21.15 -6.34 -48.96
CA GLU A 201 21.37 -7.79 -49.00
C GLU A 201 22.85 -8.17 -48.80
N LEU A 202 23.78 -7.40 -49.39
CA LEU A 202 25.21 -7.63 -49.26
C LEU A 202 25.69 -7.37 -47.82
N ILE A 203 25.14 -6.34 -47.17
CA ILE A 203 25.45 -6.03 -45.77
C ILE A 203 24.91 -7.12 -44.84
N VAL A 204 23.65 -7.57 -45.04
CA VAL A 204 23.05 -8.65 -44.24
C VAL A 204 23.80 -9.97 -44.42
N ALA A 205 24.15 -10.35 -45.65
CA ALA A 205 24.96 -11.54 -45.91
C ALA A 205 26.33 -11.47 -45.24
N GLY A 206 26.96 -10.29 -45.25
CA GLY A 206 28.20 -10.02 -44.51
C GLY A 206 28.03 -10.22 -43.00
N LEU A 207 26.99 -9.61 -42.41
CA LEU A 207 26.71 -9.75 -40.97
C LEU A 207 26.45 -11.20 -40.56
N GLN A 208 25.77 -11.99 -41.38
CA GLN A 208 25.58 -13.42 -41.16
C GLN A 208 26.89 -14.20 -41.27
N MET A 209 27.72 -13.89 -42.27
CA MET A 209 29.02 -14.53 -42.46
C MET A 209 29.97 -14.28 -41.27
N PHE A 210 29.86 -13.11 -40.64
CA PHE A 210 30.61 -12.76 -39.43
C PHE A 210 29.94 -13.21 -38.12
N GLY A 211 28.78 -13.89 -38.18
CA GLY A 211 28.10 -14.45 -37.00
C GLY A 211 27.56 -13.40 -36.03
N VAL A 212 27.07 -12.27 -36.56
CA VAL A 212 26.52 -11.18 -35.74
C VAL A 212 25.11 -11.51 -35.29
N ASP A 213 24.93 -11.74 -33.99
CA ASP A 213 23.64 -12.14 -33.41
C ASP A 213 22.69 -10.92 -33.19
N SER A 214 23.22 -9.70 -33.08
CA SER A 214 22.42 -8.48 -32.88
C SER A 214 23.08 -7.20 -33.41
N ILE A 215 22.23 -6.25 -33.83
CA ILE A 215 22.61 -4.92 -34.32
C ILE A 215 22.37 -3.87 -33.21
N GLY A 216 23.26 -2.88 -33.10
CA GLY A 216 23.14 -1.77 -32.16
C GLY A 216 22.34 -0.56 -32.68
N PRO A 217 22.11 0.45 -31.84
CA PRO A 217 21.25 1.59 -32.15
C PRO A 217 21.76 2.49 -33.29
N LEU A 218 23.07 2.67 -33.43
CA LEU A 218 23.65 3.52 -34.49
C LEU A 218 23.55 2.84 -35.86
N THR A 219 23.85 1.54 -35.92
CA THR A 219 23.68 0.75 -37.13
C THR A 219 22.22 0.76 -37.59
N LEU A 220 21.27 0.61 -36.66
CA LEU A 220 19.84 0.66 -36.96
C LEU A 220 19.40 2.05 -37.45
N ARG A 221 19.95 3.13 -36.87
CA ARG A 221 19.69 4.51 -37.30
C ARG A 221 20.09 4.73 -38.75
N GLU A 222 21.33 4.37 -39.12
CA GLU A 222 21.84 4.53 -40.49
C GLU A 222 21.10 3.65 -41.50
N MET A 223 20.74 2.42 -41.11
CA MET A 223 19.88 1.57 -41.92
C MET A 223 18.53 2.25 -42.20
N ALA A 224 17.91 2.82 -41.16
CA ALA A 224 16.61 3.48 -41.29
C ALA A 224 16.67 4.78 -42.11
N LEU A 225 17.71 5.60 -41.93
CA LEU A 225 17.92 6.82 -42.72
C LEU A 225 18.14 6.55 -44.22
N ARG A 226 18.63 5.35 -44.56
CA ARG A 226 18.86 4.94 -45.93
C ARG A 226 17.57 4.56 -46.69
N THR A 227 16.52 4.17 -45.99
CA THR A 227 15.24 3.74 -46.60
C THR A 227 14.44 4.93 -47.15
N ARG A 228 13.76 4.72 -48.29
CA ARG A 228 12.96 5.77 -48.95
C ARG A 228 11.53 5.82 -48.43
N SER A 229 11.03 4.70 -47.90
CA SER A 229 9.68 4.59 -47.33
C SER A 229 9.66 3.76 -46.04
N VAL A 230 8.64 4.00 -45.22
CA VAL A 230 8.44 3.21 -43.98
C VAL A 230 8.11 1.75 -44.30
N GLU A 231 7.49 1.47 -45.44
CA GLU A 231 7.18 0.12 -45.91
C GLU A 231 8.45 -0.64 -46.28
N GLU A 232 9.40 0.05 -46.93
CA GLU A 232 10.74 -0.49 -47.21
C GLU A 232 11.48 -0.79 -45.89
N LEU A 233 11.43 0.11 -44.91
CA LEU A 233 12.02 -0.12 -43.58
C LEU A 233 11.42 -1.34 -42.88
N VAL A 234 10.10 -1.50 -42.90
CA VAL A 234 9.43 -2.67 -42.32
C VAL A 234 9.87 -3.95 -43.02
N SER A 235 9.97 -3.92 -44.36
CA SER A 235 10.45 -5.09 -45.12
C SER A 235 11.89 -5.48 -44.76
N GLN A 236 12.77 -4.49 -44.57
CA GLN A 236 14.17 -4.70 -44.15
C GLN A 236 14.27 -5.22 -42.71
N LEU A 237 13.44 -4.72 -41.79
CA LEU A 237 13.36 -5.23 -40.41
C LEU A 237 12.89 -6.70 -40.36
N VAL A 238 11.93 -7.07 -41.21
CA VAL A 238 11.47 -8.46 -41.34
C VAL A 238 12.56 -9.34 -41.94
N ALA A 239 13.29 -8.86 -42.95
CA ALA A 239 14.41 -9.58 -43.55
C ALA A 239 15.54 -9.83 -42.55
N LEU A 240 15.90 -8.82 -41.73
CA LEU A 240 16.87 -8.98 -40.64
C LEU A 240 16.44 -10.05 -39.64
N LYS A 241 15.17 -10.03 -39.21
CA LYS A 241 14.65 -11.03 -38.28
C LYS A 241 14.66 -12.44 -38.88
N ARG A 242 14.34 -12.59 -40.18
CA ARG A 242 14.43 -13.88 -40.89
C ARG A 242 15.86 -14.39 -41.01
N SER A 243 16.83 -13.47 -41.09
CA SER A 243 18.26 -13.76 -41.18
C SER A 243 18.89 -14.16 -39.84
N GLY A 244 18.12 -14.17 -38.75
CA GLY A 244 18.60 -14.50 -37.40
C GLY A 244 19.22 -13.34 -36.63
N ILE A 245 19.21 -12.13 -37.19
CA ILE A 245 19.84 -10.94 -36.62
C ILE A 245 18.79 -10.13 -35.85
N SER A 246 19.00 -9.93 -34.55
CA SER A 246 18.13 -9.11 -33.70
C SER A 246 18.45 -7.62 -33.84
N THR A 247 17.45 -6.73 -33.71
CA THR A 247 17.63 -5.26 -33.75
C THR A 247 18.12 -4.66 -32.43
N GLY A 248 18.55 -5.50 -31.48
CA GLY A 248 19.02 -5.09 -30.16
C GLY A 248 17.91 -4.70 -29.19
N GLU A 249 18.21 -4.67 -27.89
CA GLU A 249 17.22 -4.39 -26.83
C GLU A 249 17.15 -2.91 -26.41
N SER A 250 17.92 -2.03 -27.06
CA SER A 250 17.96 -0.61 -26.73
C SER A 250 16.57 0.04 -26.86
N VAL A 251 16.34 1.08 -26.06
CA VAL A 251 15.08 1.85 -26.12
C VAL A 251 14.88 2.46 -27.51
N PHE A 252 15.95 3.00 -28.11
CA PHE A 252 15.92 3.53 -29.46
C PHE A 252 15.46 2.47 -30.47
N SER A 253 16.04 1.27 -30.43
CA SER A 253 15.67 0.17 -31.33
C SER A 253 14.20 -0.19 -31.22
N LYS A 254 13.69 -0.32 -30.00
CA LYS A 254 12.29 -0.66 -29.74
C LYS A 254 11.33 0.44 -30.21
N VAL A 255 11.69 1.72 -30.04
CA VAL A 255 10.89 2.87 -30.52
C VAL A 255 10.83 2.92 -32.04
N VAL A 256 11.97 2.77 -32.72
CA VAL A 256 12.04 2.75 -34.19
C VAL A 256 11.19 1.61 -34.76
N VAL A 257 11.31 0.40 -34.20
CA VAL A 257 10.51 -0.76 -34.59
C VAL A 257 9.01 -0.48 -34.39
N LYS A 258 8.61 0.02 -33.21
CA LYS A 258 7.21 0.34 -32.90
C LYS A 258 6.62 1.37 -33.86
N LEU A 259 7.36 2.45 -34.14
CA LEU A 259 6.91 3.51 -35.04
C LEU A 259 6.86 3.08 -36.50
N ALA A 260 7.81 2.24 -36.94
CA ALA A 260 7.83 1.68 -38.29
C ALA A 260 6.61 0.77 -38.53
N PHE A 261 6.33 -0.16 -37.61
CA PHE A 261 5.13 -1.01 -37.70
C PHE A 261 3.82 -0.23 -37.53
N GLY A 262 3.82 0.84 -36.72
CA GLY A 262 2.69 1.77 -36.56
C GLY A 262 2.49 2.77 -37.71
N LYS A 263 3.30 2.70 -38.79
CA LYS A 263 3.26 3.58 -39.98
C LYS A 263 3.29 5.09 -39.67
N SER A 264 3.90 5.48 -38.55
CA SER A 264 3.96 6.89 -38.12
C SER A 264 5.17 7.62 -38.72
N THR A 265 5.07 7.99 -40.01
CA THR A 265 6.17 8.52 -40.83
C THR A 265 6.85 9.78 -40.25
N LYS A 266 6.05 10.77 -39.83
CA LYS A 266 6.55 12.05 -39.30
C LYS A 266 7.32 11.87 -37.98
N LEU A 267 6.76 11.12 -37.03
CA LEU A 267 7.39 10.87 -35.73
C LEU A 267 8.63 10.00 -35.87
N LEU A 268 8.62 9.02 -36.76
CA LEU A 268 9.78 8.20 -37.05
C LEU A 268 10.94 9.05 -37.59
N HIS A 269 10.66 9.95 -38.54
CA HIS A 269 11.66 10.88 -39.05
C HIS A 269 12.26 11.75 -37.93
N ASP A 270 11.43 12.24 -37.00
CA ASP A 270 11.87 13.07 -35.89
C ASP A 270 12.73 12.33 -34.86
N VAL A 271 12.46 11.04 -34.63
CA VAL A 271 13.29 10.19 -33.77
C VAL A 271 14.64 9.89 -34.45
N LEU A 272 14.65 9.58 -35.75
CA LEU A 272 15.88 9.24 -36.50
C LEU A 272 16.85 10.42 -36.65
N HIS A 273 16.35 11.65 -36.68
CA HIS A 273 17.16 12.88 -36.75
C HIS A 273 17.43 13.49 -35.37
N SER A 274 17.13 12.77 -34.29
CA SER A 274 17.37 13.26 -32.94
C SER A 274 18.88 13.25 -32.62
N ASP A 275 19.36 14.34 -32.02
CA ASP A 275 20.74 14.44 -31.50
C ASP A 275 20.90 13.85 -30.11
N GLN A 276 19.83 13.26 -29.56
CA GLN A 276 19.89 12.60 -28.25
C GLN A 276 20.69 11.30 -28.35
N HIS A 277 21.71 11.18 -27.50
CA HIS A 277 22.46 9.94 -27.34
C HIS A 277 21.54 8.80 -26.84
N PRO A 278 21.73 7.54 -27.29
CA PRO A 278 20.93 6.40 -26.85
C PRO A 278 20.75 6.32 -25.32
N ASP A 279 21.82 6.53 -24.54
CA ASP A 279 21.77 6.51 -23.07
C ASP A 279 20.78 7.52 -22.46
N VAL A 280 20.62 8.68 -23.10
CA VAL A 280 19.66 9.70 -22.63
C VAL A 280 18.22 9.25 -22.89
N LEU A 281 17.98 8.47 -23.95
CA LEU A 281 16.67 7.89 -24.26
C LEU A 281 16.28 6.80 -23.25
N GLU A 282 17.27 6.14 -22.62
CA GLU A 282 17.05 5.10 -21.63
C GLU A 282 16.69 5.66 -20.24
N ASP A 283 17.18 6.85 -19.89
CA ASP A 283 16.87 7.47 -18.59
C ASP A 283 15.47 8.10 -18.57
N MET A 284 14.52 7.37 -17.97
CA MET A 284 13.13 7.83 -17.82
C MET A 284 13.00 9.15 -17.06
N ARG A 285 13.87 9.45 -16.09
CA ARG A 285 13.77 10.68 -15.28
C ARG A 285 14.16 11.91 -16.10
N THR A 286 15.18 11.80 -16.94
CA THR A 286 15.59 12.89 -17.83
C THR A 286 14.54 13.11 -18.91
N GLN A 287 14.00 12.03 -19.50
CA GLN A 287 12.89 12.15 -20.46
C GLN A 287 11.67 12.85 -19.87
N GLU A 288 11.30 12.53 -18.63
CA GLU A 288 10.22 13.22 -17.92
C GLU A 288 10.50 14.71 -17.66
N SER A 289 11.74 15.06 -17.35
CA SER A 289 12.14 16.45 -17.16
C SER A 289 12.10 17.22 -18.49
N LEU A 290 12.61 16.60 -19.56
CA LEU A 290 12.60 17.16 -20.91
C LEU A 290 11.18 17.36 -21.43
N LEU A 291 10.29 16.41 -21.18
CA LEU A 291 8.87 16.52 -21.53
C LEU A 291 8.25 17.78 -20.94
N ALA A 292 8.51 18.08 -19.67
CA ALA A 292 7.99 19.29 -19.02
C ALA A 292 8.57 20.57 -19.63
N THR A 293 9.87 20.59 -19.96
CA THR A 293 10.48 21.75 -20.63
C THR A 293 9.92 21.97 -22.03
N TYR A 294 9.72 20.91 -22.82
CA TYR A 294 9.14 21.03 -24.16
C TYR A 294 7.66 21.42 -24.12
N THR A 295 6.92 20.95 -23.12
CA THR A 295 5.53 21.34 -22.91
C THR A 295 5.42 22.84 -22.57
N LEU A 296 6.32 23.36 -21.72
CA LEU A 296 6.39 24.79 -21.41
C LEU A 296 6.81 25.64 -22.60
N ALA A 297 7.63 25.11 -23.49
CA ALA A 297 8.07 25.77 -24.72
C ALA A 297 7.08 25.61 -25.89
N GLU A 298 5.96 24.90 -25.69
CA GLU A 298 4.95 24.56 -26.71
C GLU A 298 5.53 23.84 -27.95
N ASP A 299 6.67 23.16 -27.80
CA ASP A 299 7.28 22.36 -28.86
C ASP A 299 6.63 20.98 -28.93
N TRP A 300 5.47 20.92 -29.59
CA TRP A 300 4.69 19.69 -29.76
C TRP A 300 5.45 18.58 -30.50
N ARG A 301 6.44 18.94 -31.32
CA ARG A 301 7.27 17.97 -32.04
C ARG A 301 8.14 17.19 -31.06
N GLN A 302 8.85 17.90 -30.18
CA GLN A 302 9.69 17.27 -29.16
C GLN A 302 8.84 16.56 -28.09
N VAL A 303 7.68 17.10 -27.73
CA VAL A 303 6.72 16.44 -26.83
C VAL A 303 6.29 15.07 -27.38
N ASN A 304 5.83 15.01 -28.63
CA ASN A 304 5.38 13.75 -29.23
C ASN A 304 6.52 12.74 -29.38
N LYS A 305 7.74 13.22 -29.69
CA LYS A 305 8.95 12.40 -29.74
C LYS A 305 9.25 11.76 -28.37
N THR A 306 9.28 12.58 -27.31
CA THR A 306 9.54 12.10 -25.95
C THR A 306 8.44 11.15 -25.47
N LEU A 307 7.16 11.41 -25.79
CA LEU A 307 6.07 10.48 -25.47
C LEU A 307 6.21 9.14 -26.21
N ALA A 308 6.64 9.14 -27.47
CA ALA A 308 6.89 7.91 -28.21
C ALA A 308 7.99 7.07 -27.54
N VAL A 309 9.08 7.72 -27.10
CA VAL A 309 10.16 7.08 -26.33
C VAL A 309 9.64 6.52 -25.01
N MET A 310 8.88 7.31 -24.26
CA MET A 310 8.31 6.91 -22.97
C MET A 310 7.30 5.78 -23.09
N SER A 311 6.61 5.65 -24.22
CA SER A 311 5.65 4.56 -24.48
C SER A 311 6.27 3.18 -24.62
N VAL A 312 7.61 3.13 -24.70
CA VAL A 312 8.40 1.91 -24.84
C VAL A 312 9.18 1.61 -23.56
N THR A 313 9.55 2.64 -22.80
CA THR A 313 10.25 2.50 -21.51
C THR A 313 9.31 2.32 -20.33
N SER A 314 8.11 2.93 -20.37
CA SER A 314 7.13 2.82 -19.30
C SER A 314 6.41 1.47 -19.35
N ASN A 315 6.55 0.69 -18.28
CA ASN A 315 5.74 -0.50 -18.05
C ASN A 315 4.43 -0.20 -17.30
N GLU A 316 4.14 1.08 -17.00
CA GLU A 316 2.99 1.46 -16.17
C GLU A 316 1.67 1.41 -16.97
N ASP A 317 1.67 1.88 -18.21
CA ASP A 317 0.49 1.95 -19.06
C ASP A 317 0.82 2.05 -20.56
N PRO A 318 0.08 1.34 -21.44
CA PRO A 318 0.35 1.33 -22.89
C PRO A 318 0.28 2.71 -23.58
N HIS A 319 -0.47 3.65 -23.00
CA HIS A 319 -0.81 4.95 -23.56
C HIS A 319 -0.20 6.15 -22.81
N ASN A 320 0.70 5.91 -21.83
CA ASN A 320 1.39 6.98 -21.09
C ASN A 320 0.50 7.98 -20.32
N HIS A 321 -0.74 7.64 -19.97
CA HIS A 321 -1.60 8.52 -19.19
C HIS A 321 -0.99 8.92 -17.84
N ASN A 322 -0.33 8.00 -17.15
CA ASN A 322 0.35 8.28 -15.89
C ASN A 322 1.50 9.29 -16.07
N VAL A 323 2.22 9.21 -17.19
CA VAL A 323 3.29 10.15 -17.55
C VAL A 323 2.71 11.52 -17.92
N LEU A 324 1.66 11.55 -18.74
CA LEU A 324 0.98 12.78 -19.14
C LEU A 324 0.39 13.52 -17.95
N PHE A 325 -0.22 12.79 -17.01
CA PHE A 325 -0.71 13.34 -15.76
C PHE A 325 0.42 13.94 -14.91
N ARG A 326 1.53 13.22 -14.73
CA ARG A 326 2.72 13.74 -14.02
C ARG A 326 3.27 15.01 -14.68
N ASN A 327 3.32 15.03 -16.00
CA ASN A 327 3.78 16.18 -16.78
C ASN A 327 2.88 17.40 -16.55
N ALA A 328 1.56 17.25 -16.66
CA ALA A 328 0.61 18.32 -16.42
C ALA A 328 0.73 18.91 -14.99
N VAL A 329 0.91 18.04 -13.99
CA VAL A 329 1.16 18.47 -12.60
C VAL A 329 2.49 19.21 -12.46
N ARG A 330 3.56 18.76 -13.12
CA ARG A 330 4.89 19.40 -13.07
C ARG A 330 4.90 20.78 -13.73
N VAL A 331 4.20 20.92 -14.85
CA VAL A 331 4.00 22.19 -15.56
C VAL A 331 3.14 23.17 -14.75
N GLY A 332 2.38 22.66 -13.76
CA GLY A 332 1.47 23.46 -12.94
C GLY A 332 0.10 23.69 -13.58
N ASN A 333 -0.18 23.05 -14.71
CA ASN A 333 -1.49 23.12 -15.37
C ASN A 333 -2.45 22.09 -14.75
N TRP A 334 -3.15 22.52 -13.70
CA TRP A 334 -4.09 21.66 -12.98
C TRP A 334 -5.33 21.29 -13.79
N GLU A 335 -5.74 22.14 -14.72
CA GLU A 335 -6.90 21.90 -15.57
C GLU A 335 -6.60 20.75 -16.53
N ALA A 336 -5.44 20.78 -17.18
CA ALA A 336 -4.95 19.67 -18.01
C ALA A 336 -4.75 18.37 -17.22
N ALA A 337 -4.26 18.45 -15.97
CA ALA A 337 -4.13 17.28 -15.10
C ALA A 337 -5.50 16.67 -14.76
N THR A 338 -6.50 17.50 -14.51
CA THR A 338 -7.88 17.05 -14.23
C THR A 338 -8.52 16.43 -15.47
N GLN A 339 -8.36 17.05 -16.64
CA GLN A 339 -8.84 16.49 -17.91
C GLN A 339 -8.20 15.12 -18.21
N GLN A 340 -6.89 14.98 -18.01
CA GLN A 340 -6.24 13.67 -18.17
C GLN A 340 -6.76 12.64 -17.17
N PHE A 341 -6.97 13.02 -15.90
CA PHE A 341 -7.56 12.11 -14.92
C PHE A 341 -8.98 11.66 -15.30
N GLU A 342 -9.79 12.55 -15.87
CA GLU A 342 -11.12 12.24 -16.36
C GLU A 342 -11.07 11.27 -17.56
N MET A 343 -10.18 11.50 -18.54
CA MET A 343 -9.94 10.58 -19.65
C MET A 343 -9.49 9.20 -19.15
N MET A 344 -8.60 9.16 -18.16
CA MET A 344 -8.17 7.90 -17.53
C MET A 344 -9.35 7.16 -16.91
N ARG A 345 -10.26 7.88 -16.24
CA ARG A 345 -11.46 7.30 -15.63
C ARG A 345 -12.39 6.69 -16.68
N GLU A 346 -12.61 7.38 -17.80
CA GLU A 346 -13.42 6.88 -18.91
C GLU A 346 -12.84 5.61 -19.55
N GLN A 347 -11.51 5.54 -19.66
CA GLN A 347 -10.81 4.41 -20.25
C GLN A 347 -10.53 3.26 -19.27
N GLY A 348 -10.97 3.39 -18.01
CA GLY A 348 -10.74 2.39 -16.97
C GLY A 348 -9.27 2.25 -16.56
N VAL A 349 -8.43 3.25 -16.83
CA VAL A 349 -7.02 3.28 -16.44
C VAL A 349 -6.90 3.99 -15.10
N HIS A 350 -6.13 3.42 -14.16
CA HIS A 350 -5.93 3.99 -12.83
C HIS A 350 -4.55 4.61 -12.66
N LEU A 351 -4.44 5.61 -11.76
CA LEU A 351 -3.16 6.17 -11.38
C LEU A 351 -2.30 5.12 -10.68
N SER A 352 -1.05 4.99 -11.13
CA SER A 352 -0.06 4.08 -10.58
C SER A 352 0.36 4.49 -9.16
N ARG A 353 0.82 3.52 -8.35
CA ARG A 353 1.32 3.80 -6.99
C ARG A 353 2.48 4.81 -7.01
N THR A 354 3.35 4.71 -8.00
CA THR A 354 4.48 5.62 -8.25
C THR A 354 3.99 7.03 -8.49
N THR A 355 3.03 7.22 -9.40
CA THR A 355 2.43 8.52 -9.70
C THR A 355 1.75 9.14 -8.49
N ILE A 356 0.95 8.37 -7.75
CA ILE A 356 0.26 8.85 -6.54
C ILE A 356 1.27 9.37 -5.49
N MET A 357 2.30 8.57 -5.19
CA MET A 357 3.33 8.98 -4.23
C MET A 357 4.14 10.18 -4.73
N TRP A 358 4.43 10.25 -6.02
CA TRP A 358 5.16 11.36 -6.63
C TRP A 358 4.37 12.67 -6.59
N VAL A 359 3.07 12.65 -6.88
CA VAL A 359 2.19 13.84 -6.84
C VAL A 359 2.18 14.49 -5.47
N ALA A 360 2.16 13.71 -4.38
CA ALA A 360 2.28 14.27 -3.03
C ALA A 360 3.61 14.99 -2.80
N HIS A 361 4.71 14.51 -3.39
CA HIS A 361 6.01 15.15 -3.26
C HIS A 361 6.11 16.44 -4.06
N GLU A 362 5.41 16.52 -5.18
CA GLU A 362 5.49 17.67 -6.09
C GLU A 362 4.53 18.80 -5.76
N ILE A 363 3.26 18.47 -5.43
CA ILE A 363 2.25 19.48 -5.09
C ILE A 363 2.53 20.12 -3.74
N LEU A 364 3.05 19.34 -2.78
CA LEU A 364 3.22 19.81 -1.41
C LEU A 364 4.60 20.44 -1.19
N PRO A 365 4.70 21.68 -0.63
CA PRO A 365 5.98 22.31 -0.34
C PRO A 365 6.87 21.43 0.55
N ARG A 366 8.18 21.39 0.27
CA ARG A 366 9.14 20.57 1.01
C ARG A 366 9.17 20.96 2.50
N ARG A 367 8.86 19.99 3.36
CA ARG A 367 8.85 20.20 4.82
C ARG A 367 10.16 19.75 5.45
N ARG A 368 10.84 20.64 6.18
CA ARG A 368 11.99 20.27 7.03
C ARG A 368 11.52 19.40 8.21
N LYS A 369 12.19 18.26 8.43
CA LYS A 369 11.87 17.36 9.55
C LYS A 369 11.90 18.13 10.87
N GLY A 370 10.86 17.97 11.69
CA GLY A 370 10.73 18.63 12.99
C GLY A 370 10.22 20.08 12.97
N ARG A 371 10.01 20.69 11.78
CA ARG A 371 9.40 22.02 11.64
C ARG A 371 7.99 21.93 11.05
N ARG A 372 7.17 22.95 11.33
CA ARG A 372 5.86 23.12 10.69
C ARG A 372 6.05 23.52 9.22
N PRO A 373 5.16 23.08 8.31
CA PRO A 373 5.12 23.59 6.93
C PRO A 373 4.75 25.07 6.90
N SER A 374 5.04 25.76 5.78
CA SER A 374 4.57 27.14 5.59
C SER A 374 3.04 27.16 5.54
N GLN A 375 2.43 28.13 6.21
CA GLN A 375 0.96 28.23 6.31
C GLN A 375 0.39 29.18 5.25
N ASP A 376 1.07 29.30 4.11
CA ASP A 376 0.67 30.20 3.04
C ASP A 376 -0.61 29.68 2.38
N LYS A 377 -1.46 30.58 1.87
CA LYS A 377 -2.74 30.21 1.24
C LYS A 377 -2.54 29.14 0.15
N GLN A 378 -1.52 29.32 -0.68
CA GLN A 378 -1.13 28.36 -1.72
C GLN A 378 -0.83 26.96 -1.17
N SER A 379 -0.16 26.86 -0.03
CA SER A 379 0.19 25.59 0.62
C SER A 379 -1.03 24.86 1.19
N VAL A 380 -2.05 25.61 1.62
CA VAL A 380 -3.33 25.06 2.10
C VAL A 380 -4.18 24.60 0.91
N ASP A 381 -4.26 25.40 -0.15
CA ASP A 381 -5.02 25.06 -1.35
C ASP A 381 -4.41 23.84 -2.07
N ALA A 382 -3.08 23.76 -2.14
CA ALA A 382 -2.37 22.60 -2.66
C ALA A 382 -2.68 21.31 -1.87
N LEU A 383 -2.76 21.40 -0.54
CA LEU A 383 -3.15 20.27 0.30
C LEU A 383 -4.60 19.83 0.03
N ARG A 384 -5.52 20.78 -0.11
CA ARG A 384 -6.93 20.49 -0.41
C ARG A 384 -7.09 19.84 -1.79
N ARG A 385 -6.38 20.33 -2.81
CA ARG A 385 -6.34 19.72 -4.15
C ARG A 385 -5.82 18.28 -4.10
N LEU A 386 -4.75 18.02 -3.35
CA LEU A 386 -4.21 16.67 -3.19
C LEU A 386 -5.20 15.72 -2.50
N ILE A 387 -5.85 16.18 -1.43
CA ILE A 387 -6.87 15.38 -0.74
C ILE A 387 -8.03 15.06 -1.68
N TRP A 388 -8.52 16.06 -2.41
CA TRP A 388 -9.58 15.89 -3.40
C TRP A 388 -9.19 14.87 -4.46
N LEU A 389 -7.98 14.98 -5.05
CA LEU A 389 -7.49 14.02 -6.04
C LEU A 389 -7.48 12.60 -5.49
N TYR A 390 -6.95 12.39 -4.28
CA TYR A 390 -6.94 11.05 -3.68
C TYR A 390 -8.33 10.52 -3.38
N GLN A 391 -9.28 11.38 -3.00
CA GLN A 391 -10.68 10.99 -2.84
C GLN A 391 -11.28 10.55 -4.18
N GLN A 392 -11.03 11.30 -5.25
CA GLN A 392 -11.51 10.94 -6.60
C GLN A 392 -10.93 9.61 -7.09
N VAL A 393 -9.63 9.36 -6.85
CA VAL A 393 -9.00 8.07 -7.20
C VAL A 393 -9.68 6.90 -6.51
N ILE A 394 -10.04 7.05 -5.23
CA ILE A 394 -10.74 5.98 -4.50
C ILE A 394 -12.18 5.81 -5.00
N ILE A 395 -12.89 6.91 -5.26
CA ILE A 395 -14.27 6.89 -5.76
C ILE A 395 -14.34 6.23 -7.15
N SER A 396 -13.34 6.47 -8.00
CA SER A 396 -13.22 5.84 -9.32
C SER A 396 -12.77 4.37 -9.28
N GLY A 397 -12.68 3.76 -8.09
CA GLY A 397 -12.24 2.36 -7.92
C GLY A 397 -10.72 2.15 -7.92
N GLY A 398 -9.94 3.23 -8.05
CA GLY A 398 -8.49 3.20 -7.92
C GLY A 398 -8.03 3.02 -6.46
N ARG A 399 -6.74 2.73 -6.27
CA ARG A 399 -6.17 2.45 -4.94
C ARG A 399 -5.11 3.46 -4.55
N VAL A 400 -5.38 4.17 -3.45
CA VAL A 400 -4.38 5.05 -2.82
C VAL A 400 -3.64 4.28 -1.71
N PRO A 401 -2.29 4.27 -1.69
CA PRO A 401 -1.55 3.61 -0.63
C PRO A 401 -1.74 4.33 0.72
N PRO A 402 -1.88 3.59 1.84
CA PRO A 402 -2.02 4.15 3.20
C PRO A 402 -1.00 5.24 3.57
N GLU A 403 0.23 5.10 3.09
CA GLU A 403 1.35 6.01 3.36
C GLU A 403 1.11 7.42 2.83
N ALA A 404 0.41 7.54 1.70
CA ALA A 404 0.13 8.81 1.04
C ALA A 404 -0.73 9.73 1.93
N TRP A 405 -1.70 9.15 2.67
CA TRP A 405 -2.58 9.89 3.56
C TRP A 405 -1.88 10.46 4.79
N VAL A 406 -0.79 9.83 5.24
CA VAL A 406 -0.12 10.19 6.50
C VAL A 406 0.39 11.63 6.48
N GLU A 407 0.96 12.09 5.36
CA GLU A 407 1.43 13.49 5.26
C GLU A 407 0.26 14.47 5.13
N CYS A 408 -0.82 14.11 4.42
CA CYS A 408 -2.03 14.93 4.32
C CYS A 408 -2.62 15.19 5.72
N ILE A 409 -2.84 14.13 6.51
CA ILE A 409 -3.39 14.25 7.87
C ILE A 409 -2.45 15.05 8.77
N LYS A 410 -1.14 14.86 8.65
CA LYS A 410 -0.15 15.65 9.40
C LYS A 410 -0.24 17.13 9.10
N ARG A 411 -0.38 17.51 7.83
CA ARG A 411 -0.45 18.92 7.44
C ARG A 411 -1.76 19.56 7.89
N LEU A 412 -2.90 18.88 7.74
CA LEU A 412 -4.19 19.36 8.26
C LEU A 412 -4.11 19.67 9.77
N GLY A 413 -3.53 18.75 10.55
CA GLY A 413 -3.34 18.95 11.99
C GLY A 413 -2.34 20.05 12.34
N MET A 414 -1.28 20.24 11.53
CA MET A 414 -0.31 21.32 11.72
C MET A 414 -0.83 22.70 11.31
N TYR A 415 -1.76 22.75 10.34
CA TYR A 415 -2.43 23.97 9.87
C TYR A 415 -3.61 24.39 10.76
N ASP A 416 -3.98 23.58 11.75
CA ASP A 416 -5.14 23.81 12.63
C ASP A 416 -6.49 23.74 11.90
N LEU A 417 -6.53 23.03 10.76
CA LEU A 417 -7.75 22.75 9.99
C LEU A 417 -8.46 21.51 10.57
N TRP A 418 -8.99 21.65 11.79
CA TRP A 418 -9.54 20.52 12.55
C TRP A 418 -10.76 19.89 11.88
N SER A 419 -11.68 20.70 11.37
CA SER A 419 -12.88 20.23 10.68
C SER A 419 -12.55 19.31 9.50
N ASP A 420 -11.55 19.72 8.70
CA ASP A 420 -11.12 19.00 7.51
C ASP A 420 -10.39 17.71 7.90
N LEU A 421 -9.61 17.75 9.00
CA LEU A 421 -8.94 16.57 9.57
C LEU A 421 -9.94 15.52 10.06
N GLU A 422 -10.96 15.93 10.83
CA GLU A 422 -11.98 15.05 11.39
C GLU A 422 -12.79 14.38 10.27
N LYS A 423 -13.30 15.18 9.32
CA LYS A 423 -14.03 14.68 8.14
C LYS A 423 -13.21 13.67 7.35
N LEU A 424 -11.93 13.98 7.08
CA LEU A 424 -11.06 13.07 6.34
C LEU A 424 -10.79 11.77 7.11
N CYS A 425 -10.49 11.84 8.41
CA CYS A 425 -10.20 10.66 9.20
C CYS A 425 -11.40 9.70 9.26
N LEU A 426 -12.62 10.23 9.37
CA LEU A 426 -13.85 9.43 9.36
C LEU A 426 -14.16 8.87 7.97
N TRP A 427 -13.96 9.67 6.92
CA TRP A 427 -14.18 9.27 5.52
C TRP A 427 -13.27 8.12 5.09
N LEU A 428 -12.04 8.03 5.59
CA LEU A 428 -11.09 6.96 5.22
C LEU A 428 -11.50 5.57 5.72
N ILE A 429 -12.30 5.49 6.77
CA ILE A 429 -12.62 4.21 7.43
C ILE A 429 -13.29 3.19 6.49
N PRO A 430 -14.41 3.52 5.80
CA PRO A 430 -15.09 2.55 4.94
C PRO A 430 -14.21 1.97 3.83
N PHE A 431 -13.21 2.71 3.35
CA PHE A 431 -12.36 2.29 2.23
C PHE A 431 -11.18 1.42 2.65
N TYR A 432 -10.75 1.51 3.91
CA TYR A 432 -9.57 0.79 4.43
C TYR A 432 -9.91 -0.22 5.55
N ALA A 433 -11.18 -0.36 5.93
CA ALA A 433 -11.60 -1.37 6.90
C ALA A 433 -11.48 -2.80 6.35
N PRO A 434 -11.15 -3.80 7.19
CA PRO A 434 -11.09 -5.19 6.75
C PRO A 434 -12.43 -5.74 6.23
N THR A 435 -12.37 -6.61 5.22
CA THR A 435 -13.54 -7.13 4.48
C THR A 435 -14.60 -7.78 5.39
N GLU A 436 -14.20 -8.38 6.51
CA GLU A 436 -15.14 -9.04 7.44
C GLU A 436 -16.06 -8.07 8.19
N THR A 437 -15.54 -6.89 8.57
CA THR A 437 -16.35 -5.81 9.16
C THR A 437 -17.21 -5.07 8.13
N SER A 438 -16.92 -5.27 6.85
CA SER A 438 -17.62 -4.63 5.73
C SER A 438 -18.95 -5.31 5.42
N LYS A 439 -19.03 -6.64 5.57
CA LYS A 439 -20.27 -7.42 5.35
C LYS A 439 -21.43 -6.99 6.24
N HIS A 440 -21.15 -6.59 7.49
CA HIS A 440 -22.18 -6.06 8.40
C HIS A 440 -22.59 -4.60 8.13
N ARG A 441 -21.81 -3.83 7.35
CA ARG A 441 -22.09 -2.43 7.04
C ARG A 441 -22.68 -2.19 5.64
N LEU A 442 -22.63 -3.18 4.75
CA LEU A 442 -23.25 -3.14 3.42
C LEU A 442 -24.79 -3.05 3.45
N LEU A 443 -25.42 -3.11 4.63
CA LEU A 443 -26.84 -2.83 4.82
C LEU A 443 -27.15 -1.34 5.06
N GLN A 444 -26.15 -0.45 5.07
CA GLN A 444 -26.34 1.00 5.21
C GLN A 444 -25.63 1.78 4.10
N GLY A 445 -26.23 1.73 2.90
CA GLY A 445 -26.39 2.92 2.05
C GLY A 445 -25.20 3.51 1.29
N ILE A 446 -24.03 2.86 1.21
CA ILE A 446 -22.97 3.30 0.28
C ILE A 446 -22.63 2.15 -0.67
N ASN A 447 -23.15 2.24 -1.89
CA ASN A 447 -22.84 1.33 -2.99
C ASN A 447 -21.35 1.40 -3.30
N ARG A 448 -20.64 0.29 -3.07
CA ARG A 448 -19.30 0.08 -3.60
C ARG A 448 -19.44 -0.14 -5.11
N PRO A 449 -18.75 0.61 -5.99
CA PRO A 449 -18.67 0.21 -7.39
C PRO A 449 -17.97 -1.15 -7.48
N SER A 450 -18.64 -2.09 -8.11
CA SER A 450 -18.15 -3.44 -8.41
C SER A 450 -16.85 -3.34 -9.21
N VAL A 451 -15.75 -3.80 -8.63
CA VAL A 451 -14.44 -3.87 -9.29
C VAL A 451 -14.49 -4.95 -10.38
N PRO A 452 -14.24 -4.63 -11.67
CA PRO A 452 -14.08 -5.63 -12.72
C PRO A 452 -12.85 -6.51 -12.45
N SER A 453 -12.97 -7.80 -12.73
CA SER A 453 -12.16 -8.87 -12.15
C SER A 453 -10.74 -9.03 -12.69
N ASP A 454 -10.25 -8.18 -13.60
CA ASP A 454 -9.17 -8.63 -14.50
C ASP A 454 -7.79 -7.96 -14.31
N SER A 455 -7.58 -7.21 -13.23
CA SER A 455 -6.20 -6.85 -12.80
C SER A 455 -6.10 -6.65 -11.29
N LYS A 456 -5.93 -7.75 -10.55
CA LYS A 456 -5.71 -7.70 -9.08
C LYS A 456 -4.24 -7.94 -8.70
N PRO A 457 -3.36 -6.91 -8.69
CA PRO A 457 -2.23 -6.92 -7.78
C PRO A 457 -2.69 -6.46 -6.39
N ASN A 458 -2.62 -7.39 -5.43
CA ASN A 458 -2.75 -7.24 -3.97
C ASN A 458 -4.15 -7.16 -3.32
N CYS A 459 -4.93 -8.24 -3.46
CA CYS A 459 -6.09 -8.58 -2.59
C CYS A 459 -5.72 -8.76 -1.10
N PHE A 460 -4.42 -8.80 -0.78
CA PHE A 460 -3.93 -9.25 0.52
C PHE A 460 -4.08 -8.26 1.69
N GLU A 461 -4.01 -6.93 1.46
CA GLU A 461 -3.96 -5.96 2.57
C GLU A 461 -5.32 -5.74 3.25
N SER A 462 -6.42 -5.84 2.52
CA SER A 462 -7.80 -5.69 3.03
C SER A 462 -8.26 -6.87 3.88
N SER A 463 -7.59 -8.01 3.76
CA SER A 463 -7.94 -9.26 4.45
C SER A 463 -7.12 -9.47 5.74
N LEU A 464 -6.18 -8.56 6.03
CA LEU A 464 -5.40 -8.58 7.26
C LEU A 464 -6.27 -8.26 8.49
N PRO A 465 -6.03 -8.91 9.65
CA PRO A 465 -6.59 -8.47 10.91
C PRO A 465 -6.29 -7.00 11.18
N ALA A 466 -7.25 -6.25 11.73
CA ALA A 466 -7.05 -4.86 12.12
C ALA A 466 -5.82 -4.68 13.05
N ALA A 467 -5.50 -5.72 13.83
CA ALA A 467 -4.34 -5.80 14.72
C ALA A 467 -3.00 -6.03 14.01
N HIS A 468 -2.98 -6.37 12.73
CA HIS A 468 -1.74 -6.61 12.01
C HIS A 468 -0.97 -5.31 11.77
N SER A 469 0.36 -5.33 11.91
CA SER A 469 1.21 -4.13 11.75
C SER A 469 1.09 -3.50 10.36
N LYS A 470 0.88 -4.34 9.33
CA LYS A 470 0.70 -3.94 7.92
C LYS A 470 -0.77 -3.65 7.54
N ALA A 471 -1.73 -3.73 8.48
CA ALA A 471 -3.12 -3.40 8.18
C ALA A 471 -3.25 -1.92 7.77
N PRO A 472 -4.01 -1.60 6.70
CA PRO A 472 -4.04 -0.26 6.12
C PRO A 472 -4.48 0.81 7.13
N LEU A 473 -5.53 0.57 7.91
CA LEU A 473 -5.95 1.50 8.98
C LEU A 473 -4.89 1.69 10.06
N ARG A 474 -4.12 0.66 10.42
CA ARG A 474 -3.04 0.78 11.41
C ARG A 474 -1.85 1.57 10.87
N ARG A 475 -1.60 1.49 9.56
CA ARG A 475 -0.55 2.26 8.87
C ARG A 475 -0.92 3.74 8.79
N ILE A 476 -2.18 4.05 8.45
CA ILE A 476 -2.72 5.43 8.47
C ILE A 476 -2.68 5.95 9.91
N PHE A 477 -3.41 5.30 10.82
CA PHE A 477 -3.54 5.67 12.24
C PHE A 477 -2.45 5.06 13.11
N SER A 478 -1.19 5.24 12.70
CA SER A 478 -0.03 4.80 13.47
C SER A 478 -0.01 5.37 14.89
N VAL A 479 0.68 4.70 15.82
CA VAL A 479 0.85 5.16 17.21
C VAL A 479 1.32 6.62 17.27
N ARG A 480 2.27 7.01 16.41
CA ARG A 480 2.78 8.38 16.33
C ARG A 480 1.72 9.37 15.85
N LEU A 481 0.84 8.97 14.93
CA LEU A 481 -0.26 9.82 14.48
C LEU A 481 -1.32 9.97 15.57
N GLN A 482 -1.63 8.90 16.32
CA GLN A 482 -2.56 8.98 17.47
C GLN A 482 -2.05 9.99 18.52
N GLU A 483 -0.75 9.96 18.84
CA GLU A 483 -0.15 10.98 19.73
C GLU A 483 -0.21 12.39 19.15
N ALA A 484 -0.03 12.52 17.84
CA ALA A 484 -0.09 13.80 17.14
C ALA A 484 -1.51 14.38 17.15
N ILE A 485 -2.55 13.55 16.94
CA ILE A 485 -3.96 13.95 17.00
C ILE A 485 -4.30 14.50 18.38
N VAL A 486 -3.90 13.81 19.46
CA VAL A 486 -4.04 14.32 20.83
C VAL A 486 -3.28 15.64 20.97
N ALA A 487 -2.03 15.70 20.53
CA ALA A 487 -1.22 16.90 20.62
C ALA A 487 -1.82 18.11 19.89
N TRP A 488 -2.37 17.94 18.69
CA TRP A 488 -3.01 19.03 17.93
C TRP A 488 -4.31 19.50 18.57
N GLY A 489 -5.01 18.62 19.31
CA GLY A 489 -6.11 19.01 20.20
C GLY A 489 -5.68 20.07 21.20
N PHE A 490 -4.62 19.78 21.98
CA PHE A 490 -4.09 20.66 23.04
C PHE A 490 -3.35 21.91 22.55
N ILE A 491 -3.03 22.01 21.25
CA ILE A 491 -2.28 23.16 20.71
C ILE A 491 -3.20 24.29 20.23
N LEU A 492 -4.52 24.09 20.28
CA LEU A 492 -5.51 25.12 19.96
C LEU A 492 -5.32 26.32 20.91
N ARG A 493 -5.22 27.52 20.32
CA ARG A 493 -5.17 28.76 21.11
C ARG A 493 -6.54 28.99 21.77
N PRO A 494 -6.61 29.14 23.10
CA PRO A 494 -7.84 29.52 23.78
C PRO A 494 -8.31 30.89 23.28
N HIS A 495 -9.57 31.01 22.90
CA HIS A 495 -10.18 32.31 22.57
C HIS A 495 -10.60 33.03 23.86
N PRO A 496 -10.57 34.38 23.91
CA PRO A 496 -11.00 35.15 25.08
C PRO A 496 -12.44 34.83 25.52
N ASP A 497 -13.36 34.60 24.58
CA ASP A 497 -14.73 34.15 24.86
C ASP A 497 -14.80 32.64 25.17
N LEU A 498 -14.61 32.29 26.45
CA LEU A 498 -14.66 30.93 27.01
C LEU A 498 -15.93 30.12 26.66
N GLY A 499 -17.09 30.77 26.57
CA GLY A 499 -18.38 30.11 26.37
C GLY A 499 -18.71 29.73 24.92
N LYS A 500 -18.15 30.43 23.91
CA LYS A 500 -18.48 30.21 22.50
C LYS A 500 -17.69 29.09 21.84
N GLN A 501 -16.75 28.46 22.55
CA GLN A 501 -15.85 27.47 21.97
C GLN A 501 -16.04 26.04 22.47
N LEU A 502 -16.86 25.79 23.49
CA LEU A 502 -17.00 24.42 23.98
C LEU A 502 -17.47 23.49 22.86
N VAL A 503 -16.86 22.31 22.80
CA VAL A 503 -17.14 21.31 21.77
C VAL A 503 -18.22 20.40 22.30
N ALA A 504 -19.31 20.24 21.54
CA ALA A 504 -20.36 19.30 21.87
C ALA A 504 -19.80 17.87 21.97
N ASN A 505 -20.20 17.13 23.00
CA ASN A 505 -19.84 15.73 23.16
C ASN A 505 -20.71 14.88 22.21
N PRO A 506 -20.15 14.24 21.16
CA PRO A 506 -20.94 13.43 20.25
C PRO A 506 -21.50 12.16 20.91
N PHE A 507 -21.02 11.80 22.10
CA PHE A 507 -21.43 10.60 22.83
C PHE A 507 -22.51 10.86 23.89
N ASN A 508 -22.66 12.10 24.36
CA ASN A 508 -23.64 12.49 25.38
C ASN A 508 -24.35 13.78 24.94
N GLN A 509 -25.65 13.69 24.66
CA GLN A 509 -26.45 14.84 24.24
C GLN A 509 -26.51 15.91 25.34
N GLY A 510 -26.39 17.19 24.96
CA GLY A 510 -26.44 18.34 25.88
C GLY A 510 -25.16 18.60 26.67
N GLU A 511 -24.10 17.81 26.46
CA GLU A 511 -22.84 17.97 27.16
C GLU A 511 -21.78 18.72 26.34
N TYR A 512 -21.12 19.70 26.95
CA TYR A 512 -20.12 20.55 26.33
C TYR A 512 -18.75 20.36 26.98
N LEU A 513 -17.73 20.15 26.16
CA LEU A 513 -16.38 19.79 26.59
C LEU A 513 -15.35 20.86 26.18
N ILE A 514 -14.23 20.89 26.91
CA ILE A 514 -13.12 21.79 26.60
C ILE A 514 -12.52 21.45 25.21
N PRO A 515 -12.28 22.43 24.33
CA PRO A 515 -11.79 22.19 22.97
C PRO A 515 -10.52 21.35 22.86
N TRP A 516 -9.65 21.41 23.87
CA TRP A 516 -8.41 20.62 23.90
C TRP A 516 -8.62 19.11 23.86
N VAL A 517 -9.82 18.62 24.24
CA VAL A 517 -10.15 17.19 24.18
C VAL A 517 -10.65 16.71 22.81
N ARG A 518 -10.79 17.60 21.81
CA ARG A 518 -11.26 17.26 20.45
C ARG A 518 -10.51 16.09 19.81
N GLY A 519 -9.20 15.97 20.05
CA GLY A 519 -8.41 14.83 19.55
C GLY A 519 -8.71 13.51 20.24
N ILE A 520 -9.14 13.54 21.50
CA ILE A 520 -9.57 12.35 22.24
C ILE A 520 -10.94 11.90 21.75
N ILE A 521 -11.84 12.87 21.49
CA ILE A 521 -13.16 12.62 20.89
C ILE A 521 -13.00 11.91 19.54
N LEU A 522 -12.19 12.47 18.65
CA LEU A 522 -11.91 11.87 17.34
C LEU A 522 -11.35 10.44 17.47
N LEU A 523 -10.34 10.23 18.32
CA LEU A 523 -9.78 8.89 18.53
C LEU A 523 -10.80 7.89 19.09
N ARG A 524 -11.75 8.34 19.91
CA ARG A 524 -12.84 7.49 20.39
C ARG A 524 -13.80 7.14 19.26
N GLN A 525 -14.18 8.11 18.42
CA GLN A 525 -15.02 7.84 17.24
C GLN A 525 -14.34 6.83 16.30
N LEU A 526 -13.05 7.00 16.03
CA LEU A 526 -12.26 6.07 15.23
C LEU A 526 -12.26 4.65 15.85
N ARG A 527 -12.17 4.56 17.18
CA ARG A 527 -12.22 3.28 17.91
C ARG A 527 -13.56 2.57 17.75
N GLU A 528 -14.68 3.31 17.89
CA GLU A 528 -16.03 2.76 17.72
C GLU A 528 -16.27 2.26 16.29
N GLN A 529 -15.56 2.84 15.32
CA GLN A 529 -15.62 2.45 13.91
C GLN A 529 -14.63 1.34 13.51
N GLY A 530 -13.91 0.74 14.47
CA GLY A 530 -13.04 -0.42 14.25
C GLY A 530 -11.53 -0.13 14.11
N VAL A 531 -11.09 1.12 14.31
CA VAL A 531 -9.66 1.47 14.34
C VAL A 531 -9.05 1.07 15.68
N ILE A 532 -7.87 0.46 15.66
CA ILE A 532 -7.16 0.09 16.89
C ILE A 532 -6.48 1.31 17.49
N VAL A 533 -7.06 1.79 18.58
CA VAL A 533 -6.55 2.92 19.36
C VAL A 533 -5.99 2.43 20.67
N GLN A 534 -4.71 2.71 20.91
CA GLN A 534 -4.03 2.27 22.13
C GLN A 534 -4.25 3.26 23.27
N THR A 535 -4.95 2.83 24.31
CA THR A 535 -5.23 3.67 25.50
C THR A 535 -3.95 4.20 26.14
N ASN A 536 -2.88 3.40 26.22
CA ASN A 536 -1.59 3.81 26.79
C ASN A 536 -0.94 4.96 26.00
N THR A 537 -1.12 4.98 24.69
CA THR A 537 -0.62 6.04 23.81
C THR A 537 -1.33 7.36 24.08
N ILE A 538 -2.67 7.31 24.25
CA ILE A 538 -3.46 8.49 24.64
C ILE A 538 -3.04 8.98 26.03
N LYS A 539 -2.95 8.08 27.02
CA LYS A 539 -2.48 8.42 28.39
C LYS A 539 -1.14 9.14 28.34
N ARG A 540 -0.17 8.60 27.59
CA ARG A 540 1.18 9.18 27.44
C ARG A 540 1.14 10.56 26.76
N ALA A 541 0.40 10.69 25.67
CA ALA A 541 0.28 11.96 24.94
C ALA A 541 -0.41 13.05 25.78
N CYS A 542 -1.52 12.72 26.43
CA CYS A 542 -2.23 13.62 27.35
C CYS A 542 -1.32 14.04 28.50
N ARG A 543 -0.62 13.10 29.16
CA ARG A 543 0.32 13.41 30.24
C ARG A 543 1.43 14.37 29.79
N ALA A 544 2.02 14.15 28.61
CA ALA A 544 3.04 15.04 28.08
C ALA A 544 2.51 16.47 27.83
N ARG A 545 1.25 16.59 27.39
CA ARG A 545 0.60 17.89 27.17
C ARG A 545 0.22 18.59 28.47
N LEU A 546 -0.37 17.87 29.42
CA LEU A 546 -0.66 18.36 30.77
C LEU A 546 0.62 18.83 31.47
N ALA A 547 1.71 18.05 31.40
CA ALA A 547 3.01 18.45 31.90
C ALA A 547 3.51 19.75 31.23
N THR A 548 3.29 19.92 29.92
CA THR A 548 3.69 21.15 29.22
C THR A 548 2.94 22.39 29.72
N LEU A 549 1.67 22.22 30.09
CA LEU A 549 0.79 23.32 30.53
C LEU A 549 0.91 23.65 32.02
N PHE A 550 1.00 22.64 32.89
CA PHE A 550 0.87 22.82 34.34
C PHE A 550 2.13 22.51 35.16
N SER A 551 3.23 22.02 34.55
CA SER A 551 4.41 21.60 35.35
C SER A 551 5.15 22.75 35.99
N GLU A 552 5.41 22.68 37.29
CA GLU A 552 6.12 23.72 38.03
C GLU A 552 7.57 23.90 37.53
N TYR A 553 8.24 22.78 37.23
CA TYR A 553 9.67 22.75 36.95
C TYR A 553 10.03 22.80 35.45
N ARG A 554 9.11 22.47 34.53
CA ARG A 554 9.43 22.42 33.08
C ARG A 554 8.86 23.61 32.33
N ARG A 555 9.75 24.49 31.86
CA ARG A 555 9.42 25.53 30.89
C ARG A 555 9.79 25.07 29.48
N SER A 556 8.81 25.02 28.59
CA SER A 556 9.05 24.62 27.19
C SER A 556 9.82 25.70 26.43
N SER A 557 10.85 25.28 25.68
CA SER A 557 11.62 26.16 24.77
C SER A 557 10.82 26.65 23.56
N ARG A 558 9.70 26.02 23.24
CA ARG A 558 8.81 26.44 22.13
C ARG A 558 7.90 27.61 22.53
N ARG A 559 7.95 28.71 21.76
CA ARG A 559 7.11 29.92 21.94
C ARG A 559 5.61 29.60 22.06
N ARG A 560 5.08 28.75 21.19
CA ARG A 560 3.66 28.36 21.19
C ARG A 560 3.22 27.70 22.51
N ASN A 561 4.04 26.82 23.07
CA ASN A 561 3.74 26.17 24.35
C ASN A 561 3.77 27.17 25.52
N ARG A 562 4.69 28.15 25.50
CA ARG A 562 4.72 29.22 26.49
C ARG A 562 3.47 30.10 26.42
N MET A 563 3.05 30.45 25.21
CA MET A 563 1.81 31.20 24.96
C MET A 563 0.59 30.41 25.50
N LEU A 564 0.43 29.14 25.14
CA LEU A 564 -0.68 28.30 25.63
C LEU A 564 -0.73 28.20 27.15
N ARG A 565 0.43 28.21 27.82
CA ARG A 565 0.51 28.19 29.28
C ARG A 565 0.10 29.52 29.91
N ARG A 566 0.49 30.64 29.30
CA ARG A 566 0.13 31.99 29.77
C ARG A 566 -1.35 32.30 29.55
N GLU A 567 -1.88 31.88 28.42
CA GLU A 567 -3.26 32.15 27.99
C GLU A 567 -4.23 31.02 28.40
N ASN A 568 -3.83 30.06 29.23
CA ASN A 568 -4.69 28.94 29.62
C ASN A 568 -5.77 29.42 30.61
N PRO A 569 -7.07 29.36 30.25
CA PRO A 569 -8.14 29.78 31.13
C PRO A 569 -8.70 28.65 32.01
N TRP A 570 -8.30 27.39 31.80
CA TRP A 570 -8.89 26.23 32.47
C TRP A 570 -8.01 25.67 33.59
N MET A 571 -8.66 25.25 34.69
CA MET A 571 -8.00 24.53 35.78
C MET A 571 -7.69 23.08 35.35
N LEU A 572 -6.68 22.47 35.99
CA LEU A 572 -6.30 21.08 35.72
C LEU A 572 -7.49 20.11 35.91
N ASN A 573 -8.31 20.32 36.95
CA ASN A 573 -9.45 19.46 37.26
C ASN A 573 -10.54 19.51 36.18
N ASP A 574 -10.77 20.67 35.55
CA ASP A 574 -11.77 20.82 34.48
C ASP A 574 -11.34 20.08 33.21
N ILE A 575 -10.04 20.14 32.89
CA ILE A 575 -9.46 19.42 31.76
C ILE A 575 -9.48 17.90 32.02
N LEU A 576 -9.14 17.45 33.23
CA LEU A 576 -9.20 16.03 33.59
C LEU A 576 -10.63 15.48 33.52
N ARG A 577 -11.63 16.24 34.02
CA ARG A 577 -13.05 15.91 33.85
C ARG A 577 -13.42 15.82 32.37
N SER A 578 -13.04 16.81 31.56
CA SER A 578 -13.31 16.80 30.12
C SER A 578 -12.67 15.61 29.41
N ILE A 579 -11.43 15.24 29.78
CA ILE A 579 -10.73 14.07 29.22
C ILE A 579 -11.46 12.77 29.56
N GLN A 580 -11.88 12.62 30.82
CA GLN A 580 -12.60 11.43 31.28
C GLN A 580 -13.93 11.28 30.54
N ARG A 581 -14.68 12.37 30.39
CA ARG A 581 -15.97 12.37 29.70
C ARG A 581 -15.83 12.14 28.19
N ALA A 582 -14.82 12.76 27.57
CA ALA A 582 -14.48 12.51 26.15
C ALA A 582 -14.14 11.02 25.89
N TRP A 583 -13.30 10.40 26.75
CA TRP A 583 -12.89 9.01 26.55
C TRP A 583 -13.93 7.97 27.01
N GLY A 584 -14.80 8.36 27.94
CA GLY A 584 -15.83 7.50 28.56
C GLY A 584 -15.31 6.59 29.67
N LYS A 585 -13.99 6.55 29.91
CA LYS A 585 -13.36 5.81 31.01
C LYS A 585 -12.29 6.68 31.68
N PRO A 586 -12.09 6.56 33.00
CA PRO A 586 -11.08 7.34 33.70
C PRO A 586 -9.67 6.86 33.30
N LEU A 587 -8.91 7.75 32.64
CA LEU A 587 -7.58 7.44 32.09
C LEU A 587 -6.45 7.46 33.13
N PHE A 588 -6.64 8.14 34.26
CA PHE A 588 -5.57 8.44 35.23
C PHE A 588 -5.86 7.96 36.66
N LEU A 589 -6.69 6.91 36.82
CA LEU A 589 -7.00 6.32 38.14
C LEU A 589 -5.74 5.98 38.96
N GLU A 590 -4.67 5.55 38.28
CA GLU A 590 -3.37 5.20 38.88
C GLU A 590 -2.73 6.32 39.72
N TYR A 591 -3.15 7.57 39.54
CA TYR A 591 -2.59 8.72 40.25
C TYR A 591 -3.45 9.18 41.45
N GLY A 592 -4.66 8.62 41.64
CA GLY A 592 -5.58 9.01 42.71
C GLY A 592 -5.76 10.53 42.82
N SER A 593 -5.69 11.06 44.04
CA SER A 593 -5.70 12.51 44.33
C SER A 593 -4.36 13.21 44.06
N ASN A 594 -3.29 12.47 43.74
CA ASN A 594 -1.94 13.00 43.57
C ASN A 594 -1.67 13.42 42.11
N TYR A 595 -2.43 14.42 41.65
CA TYR A 595 -2.29 15.00 40.30
C TYR A 595 -0.94 15.69 40.09
N HIS A 596 -0.21 16.01 41.16
CA HIS A 596 1.14 16.56 41.09
C HIS A 596 2.11 15.60 40.39
N LYS A 597 2.08 14.29 40.69
CA LYS A 597 2.92 13.27 40.02
C LYS A 597 2.55 13.05 38.54
N LEU A 598 1.31 13.34 38.15
CA LEU A 598 0.84 13.23 36.77
C LEU A 598 1.52 14.30 35.90
N VAL A 599 1.50 15.54 36.36
CA VAL A 599 2.02 16.73 35.64
C VAL A 599 3.54 16.87 35.79
N ASN A 600 4.12 16.37 36.88
CA ASN A 600 5.55 16.39 37.17
C ASN A 600 6.16 14.96 37.17
N PRO A 601 6.38 14.34 35.98
CA PRO A 601 7.01 13.02 35.90
C PRO A 601 8.47 13.05 36.40
N LYS A 602 8.84 12.06 37.23
CA LYS A 602 10.24 11.83 37.65
C LYS A 602 11.15 11.75 36.41
N THR A 603 12.19 12.56 36.37
CA THR A 603 13.18 12.57 35.29
C THR A 603 14.02 11.29 35.35
N ARG A 604 14.17 10.59 34.21
CA ARG A 604 15.40 9.81 34.00
C ARG A 604 16.56 10.82 33.90
N PRO A 605 17.74 10.56 34.51
CA PRO A 605 18.88 11.47 34.39
C PRO A 605 19.27 11.53 32.91
N VAL A 606 19.05 12.69 32.28
CA VAL A 606 19.48 12.98 30.91
C VAL A 606 20.67 13.91 31.02
N ARG A 607 21.76 13.60 30.30
CA ARG A 607 23.03 14.34 30.28
C ARG A 607 22.79 15.86 30.21
N VAL A 608 23.35 16.56 31.19
CA VAL A 608 23.35 18.01 31.33
C VAL A 608 24.11 18.61 30.15
N GLY A 609 23.40 19.19 29.19
CA GLY A 609 24.04 19.83 28.04
C GLY A 609 23.15 20.73 27.20
N ARG A 610 21.94 21.10 27.67
CA ARG A 610 21.05 21.96 26.88
C ARG A 610 20.16 22.91 27.69
N TRP A 611 20.39 23.05 29.00
CA TRP A 611 19.43 23.70 29.90
C TRP A 611 20.04 24.68 30.92
N THR A 612 21.27 25.15 30.73
CA THR A 612 21.97 25.97 31.74
C THR A 612 22.58 27.27 31.22
N GLN A 613 22.17 27.78 30.06
CA GLN A 613 22.71 29.06 29.56
C GLN A 613 21.74 30.24 29.69
N THR A 614 20.43 30.02 29.64
CA THR A 614 19.42 31.09 29.79
C THR A 614 19.06 31.43 31.23
N ALA A 615 19.56 30.68 32.23
CA ALA A 615 19.31 31.01 33.64
C ALA A 615 20.19 32.15 34.16
N ARG A 616 21.32 32.46 33.50
CA ARG A 616 22.19 33.59 33.87
C ARG A 616 21.69 34.93 33.31
N GLU A 617 21.13 34.94 32.10
CA GLU A 617 20.64 36.18 31.47
C GLU A 617 19.37 36.76 32.12
N ASP A 618 18.55 35.92 32.77
CA ASP A 618 17.32 36.36 33.45
C ASP A 618 17.54 36.78 34.93
N MET A 619 18.70 36.47 35.53
CA MET A 619 19.05 36.97 36.87
C MET A 619 19.45 38.46 36.81
N ASP A 620 20.10 38.89 35.73
CA ASP A 620 20.46 40.29 35.51
C ASP A 620 19.23 41.17 35.23
N TRP A 621 18.21 40.64 34.53
CA TRP A 621 16.95 41.36 34.27
C TRP A 621 16.07 41.57 35.51
N SER A 622 16.15 40.68 36.49
CA SER A 622 15.37 40.77 37.73
C SER A 622 16.02 41.64 38.80
N ILE A 623 17.34 41.88 38.72
CA ILE A 623 18.07 42.82 39.59
C ILE A 623 17.96 44.26 39.04
N GLY A 624 18.02 44.46 37.72
CA GLY A 624 17.88 45.79 37.10
C GLY A 624 16.50 46.46 37.29
N ALA A 625 15.43 45.67 37.41
CA ALA A 625 14.06 46.19 37.58
C ALA A 625 13.70 46.58 39.03
N ARG A 626 14.54 46.25 40.03
CA ARG A 626 14.30 46.60 41.44
C ARG A 626 14.99 47.90 41.90
N PHE A 627 15.91 48.46 41.10
CA PHE A 627 16.62 49.71 41.45
C PHE A 627 16.08 50.98 40.76
N SER A 628 15.13 50.87 39.82
CA SER A 628 14.57 52.05 39.13
C SER A 628 13.30 52.62 39.77
N SER A 629 12.85 52.11 40.93
CA SER A 629 11.61 52.56 41.59
C SER A 629 11.82 53.45 42.82
N PHE A 630 13.04 53.98 43.03
CA PHE A 630 13.37 54.89 44.14
C PHE A 630 14.03 56.18 43.66
N HIS A 631 13.44 56.89 42.70
CA HIS A 631 13.64 58.34 42.53
C HIS A 631 12.52 58.89 41.67
N ILE A 632 11.69 59.75 42.26
CA ILE A 632 10.96 60.91 41.72
C ILE A 632 9.76 61.14 42.64
N SER A 633 9.98 61.96 43.68
CA SER A 633 8.96 62.73 44.41
C SER A 633 9.66 63.91 45.09
N ARG A 634 9.86 64.99 44.34
CA ARG A 634 10.05 66.36 44.85
C ARG A 634 9.71 67.35 43.72
N GLN A 635 8.48 67.83 43.73
CA GLN A 635 8.15 69.25 43.53
C GLN A 635 7.07 69.59 44.55
#